data_AF-A0A0Q8ZYC8-F1
#
_entry.id   AF-A0A0Q8ZYC8-F1
#
_cell.length_a   1.000
_cell.length_b   1.000
_cell.length_c   1.000
_cell.angle_alpha   90.00
_cell.angle_beta   90.00
_cell.angle_gamma   90.00
#
_symmetry.space_group_name_H-M   'P 1'
#
loop_
_entity.id
_entity.type
_entity.pdbx_description
1 polymer ?
#
loop_
_entity_poly.entity_id
_entity_poly.type
_entity_poly.pdbx_seq_one_letter_code
_entity_poly.pdbx_strand_id
1 'polypeptide(L)'
;MSTETETISASADVLKRGIEIVLDENAKLLAKNRDLVSHQVSQAQLILDLQGRLSTATRVFGEAFVYGDTRRGPKRPNRPKLSDQEAKDIKAAFQGGMKQVDLARNYGVNPSTISRTVRGFYN
;
A
#
# COMPACT_ATOMS: atom_id res chain seq x y z
N MET A 1 43.97 -43.23 36.41
CA MET A 1 42.64 -43.71 36.01
C MET A 1 41.49 -43.00 36.76
N SER A 2 41.61 -42.69 38.06
CA SER A 2 40.52 -41.98 38.77
C SER A 2 40.30 -40.52 38.36
N THR A 3 41.35 -39.77 38.03
CA THR A 3 41.23 -38.34 37.67
C THR A 3 40.55 -38.10 36.33
N GLU A 4 40.73 -39.00 35.37
CA GLU A 4 40.19 -38.90 34.01
C GLU A 4 38.70 -39.30 33.96
N THR A 5 38.29 -40.22 34.85
CA THR A 5 36.88 -40.58 35.00
C THR A 5 36.08 -39.50 35.72
N GLU A 6 36.67 -38.82 36.70
CA GLU A 6 36.08 -37.65 37.36
C GLU A 6 35.88 -36.47 36.41
N THR A 7 36.85 -36.17 35.54
CA THR A 7 36.72 -35.07 34.55
C THR A 7 35.67 -35.37 33.48
N ILE A 8 35.57 -36.62 33.04
CA ILE A 8 34.50 -37.06 32.11
C ILE A 8 33.13 -36.95 32.77
N SER A 9 33.00 -37.37 34.03
CA SER A 9 31.75 -37.25 34.78
C SER A 9 31.32 -35.79 34.95
N ALA A 10 32.25 -34.91 35.34
CA ALA A 10 31.97 -33.49 35.47
C ALA A 10 31.54 -32.85 34.14
N SER A 11 32.19 -33.23 33.03
CA SER A 11 31.82 -32.76 31.70
C SER A 11 30.43 -33.25 31.26
N ALA A 12 30.08 -34.50 31.58
CA ALA A 12 28.76 -35.05 31.30
C ALA A 12 27.65 -34.31 32.06
N ASP A 13 27.90 -33.91 33.30
CA ASP A 13 26.91 -33.19 34.11
C ASP A 13 26.72 -31.75 33.63
N VAL A 14 27.78 -31.08 33.17
CA VAL A 14 27.67 -29.77 32.50
C VAL A 14 26.84 -29.87 31.22
N LEU A 15 27.07 -30.90 30.40
CA LEU A 15 26.30 -31.13 29.17
C LEU A 15 24.83 -31.40 29.44
N LYS A 16 24.51 -32.24 30.44
CA LYS A 16 23.12 -32.49 30.86
C LYS A 16 22.41 -31.20 31.23
N ARG A 17 23.06 -30.36 32.06
CA ARG A 17 22.49 -29.08 32.47
C ARG A 17 22.29 -28.13 31.29
N GLY A 18 23.22 -28.11 30.34
CA GLY A 18 23.08 -27.34 29.10
C GLY A 18 21.89 -27.81 28.25
N ILE A 19 21.71 -29.13 28.11
CA ILE A 19 20.58 -29.72 27.39
C ILE A 19 19.25 -29.35 28.07
N GLU A 20 19.16 -29.47 29.40
CA GLU A 20 17.97 -29.10 30.16
C GLU A 20 17.56 -27.64 29.92
N ILE A 21 18.52 -26.71 29.97
CA ILE A 21 18.27 -25.28 29.71
C ILE A 21 17.72 -25.07 28.29
N VAL A 22 18.31 -25.70 27.28
CA VAL A 22 17.88 -25.57 25.89
C VAL A 22 16.49 -26.15 25.69
N LEU A 23 16.18 -27.30 26.31
CA LEU A 23 14.85 -27.90 26.25
C LEU A 23 13.79 -26.99 26.89
N ASP A 24 14.13 -26.38 28.03
CA ASP A 24 13.24 -25.48 28.75
C ASP A 24 12.95 -24.19 27.95
N GLU A 25 13.97 -23.63 27.30
CA GLU A 25 13.80 -22.48 26.41
C GLU A 25 13.01 -22.83 25.15
N ASN A 26 13.26 -24.01 24.55
CA ASN A 26 12.48 -24.50 23.40
C ASN A 26 11.00 -24.68 23.75
N ALA A 27 10.68 -25.16 24.96
CA ALA A 27 9.30 -25.27 25.42
C ALA A 27 8.62 -23.89 25.49
N LYS A 28 9.32 -22.86 26.00
CA LYS A 28 8.81 -21.48 26.05
C LYS A 28 8.62 -20.89 24.65
N LEU A 29 9.55 -21.12 23.74
CA LEU A 29 9.44 -20.69 22.34
C LEU A 29 8.28 -21.37 21.62
N LEU A 30 8.06 -22.67 21.85
CA LEU A 30 6.93 -23.39 21.30
C LEU A 30 5.59 -22.84 21.79
N ALA A 31 5.49 -22.50 23.09
CA ALA A 31 4.29 -21.87 23.63
C ALA A 31 4.02 -20.51 22.95
N LYS A 32 5.02 -19.62 22.90
CA LYS A 32 4.91 -18.32 22.22
C LYS A 32 4.54 -18.46 20.74
N ASN A 33 5.13 -19.43 20.03
CA ASN A 33 4.80 -19.68 18.63
C ASN A 33 3.34 -20.11 18.44
N ARG A 34 2.80 -20.94 19.33
CA ARG A 34 1.39 -21.32 19.30
C ARG A 34 0.47 -20.11 19.48
N ASP A 35 0.80 -19.25 20.45
CA ASP A 35 0.05 -18.01 20.69
C ASP A 35 0.09 -17.09 19.47
N LEU A 36 1.28 -16.86 18.90
CA LEU A 36 1.45 -16.07 17.69
C LEU A 36 0.63 -16.61 16.51
N VAL A 37 0.66 -17.93 16.29
CA VAL A 37 -0.12 -18.57 15.23
C VAL A 37 -1.62 -18.36 15.48
N SER A 38 -2.09 -18.53 16.72
CA SER A 38 -3.51 -18.30 17.05
C SER A 38 -3.95 -16.85 16.79
N HIS A 39 -3.10 -15.88 17.11
CA HIS A 39 -3.35 -14.46 16.84
C HIS A 39 -3.36 -14.17 15.34
N GLN A 40 -2.42 -14.74 14.58
CA GLN A 40 -2.37 -14.60 13.13
C GLN A 40 -3.63 -15.16 12.46
N VAL A 41 -4.07 -16.34 12.87
CA VAL A 41 -5.32 -16.95 12.37
C VAL A 41 -6.51 -16.04 12.65
N SER A 42 -6.62 -15.51 13.87
CA SER A 42 -7.71 -14.61 14.26
C SER A 42 -7.69 -13.30 13.45
N GLN A 43 -6.52 -12.71 13.23
CA GLN A 43 -6.36 -11.52 12.40
C GLN A 43 -6.75 -11.78 10.94
N ALA A 44 -6.32 -12.91 10.37
CA ALA A 44 -6.65 -13.28 9.00
C ALA A 44 -8.17 -13.42 8.80
N GLN A 45 -8.87 -14.03 9.76
CA GLN A 45 -10.33 -14.14 9.75
C GLN A 45 -11.01 -12.77 9.78
N LEU A 46 -10.55 -11.86 10.66
CA LEU A 46 -11.08 -10.50 10.74
C LEU A 46 -10.87 -9.72 9.44
N ILE A 47 -9.69 -9.82 8.82
CA ILE A 47 -9.41 -9.16 7.54
C ILE A 47 -10.37 -9.64 6.47
N LEU A 48 -10.62 -10.95 6.40
CA LEU A 48 -11.52 -11.54 5.42
C LEU A 48 -12.97 -11.08 5.62
N ASP A 49 -13.45 -11.02 6.87
CA ASP A 49 -14.77 -10.47 7.20
C ASP A 49 -14.88 -8.98 6.80
N LEU A 50 -13.90 -8.16 7.18
CA LEU A 50 -13.88 -6.74 6.85
C LEU A 50 -13.88 -6.49 5.34
N GLN A 51 -13.13 -7.29 4.58
CA GLN A 51 -13.14 -7.23 3.11
C GLN A 51 -14.52 -7.58 2.53
N GLY A 52 -15.19 -8.60 3.07
CA GLY A 52 -16.56 -8.95 2.67
C GLY A 52 -17.57 -7.82 2.95
N ARG A 53 -17.48 -7.19 4.13
CA ARG A 53 -18.29 -6.02 4.48
C ARG A 53 -18.03 -4.83 3.57
N LEU A 54 -16.77 -4.53 3.27
CA LEU A 54 -16.37 -3.44 2.38
C LEU A 54 -16.90 -3.67 0.95
N SER A 55 -16.79 -4.90 0.45
CA SER A 55 -17.35 -5.28 -0.86
C SER A 55 -18.86 -5.08 -0.90
N THR A 56 -19.57 -5.53 0.14
CA THR A 56 -21.02 -5.34 0.26
C THR A 56 -21.39 -3.86 0.31
N ALA A 57 -20.69 -3.07 1.13
CA ALA A 57 -20.91 -1.63 1.21
C ALA A 57 -20.67 -0.94 -0.15
N THR A 58 -19.62 -1.35 -0.87
CA THR A 58 -19.28 -0.78 -2.19
C THR A 58 -20.37 -1.09 -3.22
N ARG A 59 -20.96 -2.29 -3.18
CA ARG A 59 -22.07 -2.68 -4.05
C ARG A 59 -23.39 -1.96 -3.69
N VAL A 60 -23.68 -1.78 -2.41
CA VAL A 60 -24.96 -1.20 -1.94
C VAL A 60 -24.96 0.33 -2.06
N PHE A 61 -23.87 0.99 -1.66
CA PHE A 61 -23.81 2.45 -1.57
C PHE A 61 -22.97 3.10 -2.68
N GLY A 62 -22.25 2.30 -3.48
CA GLY A 62 -21.36 2.78 -4.55
C GLY A 62 -19.98 3.21 -4.04
N GLU A 63 -19.01 3.26 -4.96
CA GLU A 63 -17.60 3.56 -4.62
C GLU A 63 -17.41 4.95 -3.98
N ALA A 64 -18.14 5.96 -4.44
CA ALA A 64 -17.99 7.34 -3.96
C ALA A 64 -18.44 7.52 -2.50
N PHE A 65 -19.39 6.72 -2.02
CA PHE A 65 -19.82 6.75 -0.62
C PHE A 65 -18.83 6.02 0.29
N VAL A 66 -18.26 4.90 -0.19
CA VAL A 66 -17.35 4.05 0.61
C VAL A 66 -15.94 4.61 0.69
N TYR A 67 -15.42 5.16 -0.39
CA TYR A 67 -14.04 5.66 -0.47
C TYR A 67 -13.94 7.20 -0.44
N GLY A 68 -15.07 7.91 -0.40
CA GLY A 68 -15.14 9.36 -0.49
C GLY A 68 -15.01 9.89 -1.93
N ASP A 69 -14.87 11.21 -2.07
CA ASP A 69 -14.76 11.87 -3.37
C ASP A 69 -13.44 11.51 -4.09
N THR A 70 -13.51 10.53 -5.01
CA THR A 70 -12.38 10.08 -5.83
C THR A 70 -11.99 11.08 -6.93
N ARG A 71 -12.71 12.21 -7.09
CA ARG A 71 -12.35 13.26 -8.05
C ARG A 71 -11.19 14.13 -7.55
N ARG A 72 -10.82 14.01 -6.27
CA ARG A 72 -9.75 14.77 -5.61
C ARG A 72 -8.75 13.84 -4.92
N GLY A 73 -7.56 14.34 -4.63
CA GLY A 73 -6.52 13.61 -3.91
C GLY A 73 -5.67 12.65 -4.77
N PRO A 74 -4.78 11.86 -4.13
CA PRO A 74 -3.75 11.06 -4.83
C PRO A 74 -4.30 9.95 -5.73
N LYS A 75 -5.47 9.40 -5.40
CA LYS A 75 -6.12 8.30 -6.13
C LYS A 75 -7.03 8.76 -7.26
N ARG A 76 -7.10 10.07 -7.55
CA ARG A 76 -7.95 10.57 -8.63
C ARG A 76 -7.50 9.99 -9.97
N PRO A 77 -8.43 9.56 -10.85
CA PRO A 77 -8.06 9.13 -12.18
C PRO A 77 -7.36 10.30 -12.89
N ASN A 78 -6.22 10.01 -13.51
CA ASN A 78 -5.49 11.04 -14.22
C ASN A 78 -6.32 11.49 -15.42
N ARG A 79 -6.51 12.81 -15.60
CA ARG A 79 -7.20 13.33 -16.77
C ARG A 79 -6.42 12.87 -18.01
N PRO A 80 -7.08 12.38 -19.07
CA PRO A 80 -6.42 12.09 -20.32
C PRO A 80 -5.76 13.37 -20.89
N LYS A 81 -4.71 13.16 -21.71
CA LYS A 81 -4.09 14.25 -22.48
C LYS A 81 -5.13 14.94 -23.36
N LEU A 82 -4.88 16.20 -23.72
CA LEU A 82 -5.71 16.89 -24.70
C LEU A 82 -5.68 16.10 -26.01
N SER A 83 -6.85 15.87 -26.57
CA SER A 83 -6.99 15.36 -27.93
C SER A 83 -6.48 16.40 -28.95
N ASP A 84 -6.15 15.92 -30.15
CA ASP A 84 -5.72 16.79 -31.25
C ASP A 84 -6.78 17.83 -31.60
N GLN A 85 -8.07 17.47 -31.46
CA GLN A 85 -9.17 18.39 -31.72
C GLN A 85 -9.23 19.48 -30.63
N GLU A 86 -9.18 19.11 -29.34
CA GLU A 86 -9.12 20.10 -28.26
C GLU A 86 -7.91 21.03 -28.42
N ALA A 87 -6.76 20.51 -28.85
CA ALA A 87 -5.57 21.33 -29.09
C ALA A 87 -5.78 22.34 -30.24
N LYS A 88 -6.48 21.95 -31.31
CA LYS A 88 -6.86 22.85 -32.41
C LYS A 88 -7.87 23.89 -31.93
N ASP A 89 -8.88 23.49 -31.17
CA ASP A 89 -9.92 24.38 -30.65
C ASP A 89 -9.33 25.42 -29.68
N ILE A 90 -8.38 25.01 -28.82
CA ILE A 90 -7.62 25.91 -27.94
C ILE A 90 -6.81 26.94 -28.76
N LYS A 91 -6.14 26.51 -29.83
CA LYS A 91 -5.39 27.41 -30.71
C LYS A 91 -6.30 28.42 -31.40
N ALA A 92 -7.41 27.94 -31.96
CA ALA A 92 -8.39 28.78 -32.65
C ALA A 92 -9.03 29.80 -31.69
N ALA A 93 -9.42 29.37 -30.49
CA ALA A 93 -10.01 30.24 -29.47
C ALA A 93 -9.02 31.30 -28.96
N PHE A 94 -7.74 30.94 -28.80
CA PHE A 94 -6.70 31.90 -28.43
C PHE A 94 -6.46 32.93 -29.55
N GLN A 95 -6.41 32.49 -30.81
CA GLN A 95 -6.31 33.39 -31.97
C GLN A 95 -7.54 34.31 -32.09
N GLY A 96 -8.71 33.84 -31.66
CA GLY A 96 -9.93 34.63 -31.52
C GLY A 96 -9.95 35.59 -30.31
N GLY A 97 -8.86 35.69 -29.54
CA GLY A 97 -8.70 36.65 -28.45
C GLY A 97 -9.04 36.12 -27.05
N MET A 98 -9.34 34.83 -26.88
CA MET A 98 -9.62 34.27 -25.55
C MET A 98 -8.35 34.21 -24.69
N LYS A 99 -8.47 34.55 -23.40
CA LYS A 99 -7.33 34.51 -22.47
C LYS A 99 -6.94 33.06 -22.14
N GLN A 100 -5.64 32.80 -22.04
CA GLN A 100 -5.11 31.47 -21.71
C GLN A 100 -5.59 30.95 -20.34
N VAL A 101 -5.83 31.85 -19.37
CA VAL A 101 -6.34 31.49 -18.04
C VAL A 101 -7.78 30.98 -18.13
N ASP A 102 -8.61 31.61 -18.96
CA ASP A 102 -10.00 31.21 -19.14
C ASP A 102 -10.10 29.90 -19.92
N LEU A 103 -9.23 29.71 -20.93
CA LEU A 103 -9.06 28.43 -21.62
C LEU A 103 -8.66 27.31 -20.64
N ALA A 104 -7.71 27.57 -19.72
CA ALA A 104 -7.29 26.59 -18.73
C ALA A 104 -8.45 26.16 -17.82
N ARG A 105 -9.31 27.10 -17.41
CA ARG A 105 -10.51 26.82 -16.61
C ARG A 105 -11.54 26.00 -17.40
N ASN A 106 -11.84 26.41 -18.63
CA ASN A 106 -12.85 25.75 -19.47
C ASN A 106 -12.47 24.32 -19.83
N TYR A 107 -11.19 24.07 -20.12
CA TYR A 107 -10.70 22.73 -20.48
C TYR A 107 -10.23 21.91 -19.28
N GLY A 108 -10.21 22.48 -18.06
CA GLY A 108 -9.79 21.79 -16.85
C GLY A 108 -8.31 21.37 -16.85
N VAL A 109 -7.44 22.19 -17.44
CA VAL A 109 -6.00 21.92 -17.58
C VAL A 109 -5.15 23.00 -16.91
N ASN A 110 -3.88 22.69 -16.64
CA ASN A 110 -2.93 23.68 -16.11
C ASN A 110 -2.68 24.79 -17.16
N PRO A 111 -2.62 26.09 -16.78
CA PRO A 111 -2.23 27.18 -17.68
C PRO A 111 -0.95 26.92 -18.48
N SER A 112 0.05 26.24 -17.90
CA SER A 112 1.28 25.85 -18.60
C SER A 112 1.03 24.86 -19.75
N THR A 113 -0.03 24.05 -19.66
CA THR A 113 -0.47 23.18 -20.75
C THR A 113 -1.03 24.01 -21.90
N ILE A 114 -1.94 24.95 -21.62
CA ILE A 114 -2.46 25.87 -22.64
C ILE A 114 -1.33 26.64 -23.32
N SER A 115 -0.38 27.16 -22.53
CA SER A 115 0.77 27.90 -23.06
C SER A 115 1.60 27.07 -24.04
N ARG A 116 1.85 25.78 -23.72
CA ARG A 116 2.55 24.85 -24.61
C ARG A 116 1.74 24.53 -25.86
N THR A 117 0.43 24.30 -25.72
CA THR A 117 -0.48 24.02 -26.83
C THR A 117 -0.51 25.17 -27.82
N VAL A 118 -0.67 26.40 -27.35
CA VAL A 118 -0.69 27.61 -28.19
C VAL A 118 0.65 27.83 -28.90
N ARG A 119 1.77 27.61 -28.21
CA ARG A 119 3.13 27.74 -28.78
C ARG A 119 3.53 26.58 -29.70
N GLY A 120 2.74 25.52 -29.77
CA GLY A 120 3.01 24.35 -30.63
C GLY A 120 4.00 23.34 -30.04
N PHE A 121 4.32 23.40 -28.75
CA PHE A 121 5.20 22.45 -28.05
C PHE A 121 4.44 21.28 -27.40
N TYR A 122 3.18 21.06 -27.77
CA TYR A 122 2.34 20.01 -27.20
C TYR A 122 2.28 18.83 -28.18
N ASN A 123 2.81 17.68 -27.74
CA ASN A 123 2.89 16.41 -28.48
C ASN A 123 2.05 15.31 -27.82
#